data_AF-A0AAV9RAV4-F1
#
_entry.id   AF-A0AAV9RAV4-F1
#
_cell.length_a   1.000
_cell.length_b   1.000
_cell.length_c   1.000
_cell.angle_alpha   90.00
_cell.angle_beta   90.00
_cell.angle_gamma   90.00
#
_symmetry.space_group_name_H-M   'P 1'
#
loop_
_entity.id
_entity.type
_entity.pdbx_description
1 polymer ?
#
loop_
_entity_poly.entity_id
_entity_poly.type
_entity_poly.pdbx_seq_one_letter_code
_entity_poly.pdbx_strand_id
1 'polypeptide(L)'
;MGDTVPQLLKSDFPGGLEIKRVHRSLVKRKPDGQPPWLIVARFPQFQDRERLVEAARKSGKLIWNGHHIMILPDYSKLVTDKRTTFTPCNRSRCSRCCSCRCWC
;
A
#
# COMPACT_ATOMS: atom_id res chain seq x y z
N MET A 1 -11.07 13.61 -9.36
CA MET A 1 -10.87 12.62 -8.26
C MET A 1 -9.38 12.59 -7.86
N GLY A 2 -8.79 13.75 -7.57
CA GLY A 2 -7.35 13.86 -7.21
C GLY A 2 -7.11 14.04 -5.70
N ASP A 3 -8.12 14.52 -4.96
CA ASP A 3 -7.91 15.06 -3.61
C ASP A 3 -8.14 14.03 -2.50
N THR A 4 -8.74 12.89 -2.84
CA THR A 4 -9.17 11.88 -1.87
C THR A 4 -8.01 11.11 -1.24
N VAL A 5 -6.95 10.84 -2.02
CA VAL A 5 -5.79 10.06 -1.56
C VAL A 5 -4.91 10.87 -0.59
N PRO A 6 -4.57 12.15 -0.87
CA PRO A 6 -3.89 13.00 0.11
C PRO A 6 -4.66 13.18 1.41
N GLN A 7 -5.99 13.37 1.34
CA GLN A 7 -6.85 13.49 2.51
C GLN A 7 -6.84 12.22 3.38
N LEU A 8 -6.86 11.04 2.75
CA LEU A 8 -6.79 9.76 3.46
C LEU A 8 -5.45 9.57 4.19
N LEU A 9 -4.36 10.05 3.60
CA LEU A 9 -3.01 9.87 4.12
C LEU A 9 -2.54 10.99 5.05
N LYS A 10 -3.30 12.10 5.16
CA LYS A 10 -2.94 13.30 5.94
C LYS A 10 -1.52 13.79 5.61
N SER A 11 -1.16 13.73 4.33
CA SER A 11 0.19 14.05 3.85
C SER A 11 0.11 15.06 2.72
N ASP A 12 0.90 16.12 2.83
CA ASP A 12 0.98 17.18 1.82
C ASP A 12 1.97 16.78 0.72
N PHE A 13 1.48 16.78 -0.53
CA PHE A 13 2.31 16.58 -1.72
C PHE A 13 2.56 17.95 -2.36
N PRO A 14 3.80 18.47 -2.34
CA PRO A 14 4.09 19.86 -2.71
C PRO A 14 3.81 20.21 -4.18
N GLY A 15 3.71 19.20 -5.07
CA GLY A 15 3.34 19.36 -6.47
C GLY A 15 1.97 18.81 -6.84
N GLY A 16 1.16 18.39 -5.85
CA GLY A 16 -0.04 17.59 -6.09
C GLY A 16 0.28 16.14 -6.45
N LEU A 17 -0.71 15.25 -6.33
CA LEU A 17 -0.55 13.83 -6.66
C LEU A 17 -0.98 13.58 -8.11
N GLU A 18 -0.03 13.68 -9.04
CA GLU A 18 -0.30 13.34 -10.45
C GLU A 18 -0.33 11.83 -10.66
N ILE A 19 -1.37 11.32 -11.32
CA ILE A 19 -1.51 9.90 -11.61
C ILE A 19 -1.56 9.68 -13.12
N LYS A 20 -0.54 9.02 -13.67
CA LYS A 20 -0.43 8.78 -15.11
C LYS A 20 -1.41 7.71 -15.59
N ARG A 21 -1.57 6.65 -14.81
CA ARG A 21 -2.45 5.52 -15.15
C ARG A 21 -3.03 4.90 -13.90
N VAL A 22 -4.34 4.62 -13.93
CA VAL A 22 -5.02 3.82 -12.92
C VAL A 22 -5.80 2.74 -13.63
N HIS A 23 -5.68 1.52 -13.16
CA HIS A 23 -6.49 0.41 -13.64
C HIS A 23 -6.75 -0.57 -12.50
N ARG A 24 -7.75 -1.43 -12.70
CA ARG A 24 -7.98 -2.56 -11.82
C ARG A 24 -7.13 -3.74 -12.29
N SER A 25 -6.62 -4.51 -11.33
CA SER A 25 -5.87 -5.73 -11.62
C SER A 25 -6.74 -6.73 -12.37
N LEU A 26 -6.12 -7.45 -13.31
CA LEU A 26 -6.77 -8.51 -14.09
C LEU A 26 -6.89 -9.84 -13.34
N VAL A 27 -6.48 -9.89 -12.07
CA VAL A 27 -6.63 -11.07 -11.22
C VAL A 27 -8.11 -11.47 -11.14
N LYS A 28 -8.38 -12.78 -11.21
CA LYS A 28 -9.75 -13.33 -11.14
C LYS A 28 -10.53 -12.69 -10.01
N ARG A 29 -11.76 -12.26 -10.32
CA ARG A 29 -12.67 -11.69 -9.34
C ARG A 29 -12.86 -12.69 -8.20
N LYS A 30 -12.60 -12.22 -6.98
CA LYS A 30 -12.91 -12.98 -5.78
C LYS A 30 -14.44 -13.14 -5.68
N PRO A 31 -14.94 -14.28 -5.18
CA PRO A 31 -16.38 -14.52 -5.01
C PRO A 31 -17.03 -13.43 -4.15
N ASP A 32 -18.34 -13.24 -4.30
CA ASP A 32 -19.06 -12.17 -3.61
C ASP A 32 -18.89 -12.26 -2.08
N GLY A 33 -18.65 -11.10 -1.46
CA GLY A 33 -18.27 -10.99 -0.04
C GLY A 33 -16.76 -10.88 0.23
N GLN A 34 -15.91 -11.08 -0.77
CA GLN A 34 -14.47 -10.87 -0.64
C GLN A 34 -14.01 -9.43 -1.01
N PRO A 35 -12.79 -9.02 -0.60
CA PRO A 35 -12.28 -7.67 -0.83
C PRO A 35 -12.33 -7.28 -2.32
N PRO A 36 -12.57 -5.98 -2.62
CA PRO A 36 -12.61 -5.48 -3.98
C PRO A 36 -11.30 -5.75 -4.74
N TRP A 37 -11.35 -5.67 -6.08
CA TRP A 37 -10.16 -5.83 -6.91
C TRP A 37 -9.05 -4.87 -6.50
N LEU A 38 -7.81 -5.37 -6.57
CA LEU A 38 -6.64 -4.53 -6.37
C LEU A 38 -6.61 -3.43 -7.44
N ILE A 39 -6.38 -2.19 -7.02
CA ILE A 39 -6.19 -1.05 -7.91
C ILE A 39 -4.69 -0.83 -8.08
N VAL A 40 -4.23 -0.75 -9.33
CA VAL A 40 -2.84 -0.48 -9.66
C VAL A 40 -2.75 0.93 -10.25
N ALA A 41 -2.08 1.81 -9.51
CA ALA A 41 -1.81 3.18 -9.91
C ALA A 41 -0.32 3.36 -10.27
N ARG A 42 -0.06 4.00 -11.41
CA ARG A 42 1.28 4.38 -11.85
C ARG A 42 1.45 5.88 -11.70
N PHE A 43 2.38 6.26 -10.84
CA PHE A 43 2.81 7.63 -10.63
C PHE A 43 3.96 7.98 -11.60
N PRO A 44 3.97 9.20 -12.18
CA PRO A 44 5.05 9.65 -13.05
C PRO A 44 6.32 9.95 -12.24
N GLN A 45 6.18 10.55 -11.06
CA GLN A 45 7.30 10.87 -10.18
C GLN A 45 7.55 9.75 -9.18
N PHE A 46 8.81 9.34 -9.06
CA PHE A 46 9.22 8.30 -8.12
C PHE A 46 9.09 8.75 -6.66
N GLN A 47 9.40 10.02 -6.39
CA GLN A 47 9.34 10.61 -5.04
C GLN A 47 7.92 10.57 -4.46
N ASP A 48 6.90 10.90 -5.27
CA ASP A 48 5.50 10.88 -4.82
C ASP A 48 5.04 9.47 -4.47
N ARG A 49 5.44 8.47 -5.27
CA ARG A 49 5.17 7.06 -4.97
C ARG A 49 5.78 6.66 -3.63
N GLU A 50 7.04 7.01 -3.37
CA GLU A 50 7.71 6.63 -2.12
C GLU A 50 7.09 7.32 -0.92
N ARG A 51 6.85 8.63 -1.00
CA ARG A 51 6.19 9.41 0.06
C ARG A 51 4.81 8.83 0.39
N LEU A 52 4.05 8.43 -0.62
CA LEU A 52 2.73 7.82 -0.45
C LEU A 52 2.82 6.46 0.27
N VAL A 53 3.77 5.61 -0.11
CA VAL A 53 3.99 4.31 0.56
C VAL A 53 4.49 4.51 1.99
N GLU A 54 5.36 5.49 2.24
CA GLU A 54 5.82 5.83 3.58
C GLU A 54 4.73 6.40 4.47
N ALA A 55 3.91 7.32 3.94
CA ALA A 55 2.76 7.87 4.65
C ALA A 55 1.77 6.76 5.02
N ALA A 56 1.48 5.84 4.09
CA ALA A 56 0.63 4.69 4.37
C ALA A 56 1.20 3.80 5.49
N ARG A 57 2.52 3.55 5.48
CA ARG A 57 3.20 2.79 6.54
C ARG A 57 3.13 3.49 7.90
N LYS A 58 3.31 4.81 7.94
CA LYS A 58 3.24 5.60 9.19
C LYS A 58 1.82 5.63 9.76
N SER A 59 0.82 5.77 8.90
CA SER A 59 -0.59 5.79 9.27
C SER A 59 -1.10 4.42 9.73
N GLY A 60 -0.53 3.33 9.21
CA GLY A 60 -0.86 1.96 9.63
C GLY A 60 -2.23 1.52 9.13
N LYS A 61 -3.29 1.76 9.91
CA LYS A 61 -4.67 1.38 9.56
C LYS A 61 -5.33 2.51 8.78
N LEU A 62 -5.58 2.30 7.49
CA LEU A 62 -6.33 3.25 6.65
C LEU A 62 -7.77 2.77 6.51
N ILE A 63 -8.73 3.65 6.80
CA ILE A 63 -10.16 3.37 6.69
C ILE A 63 -10.76 4.31 5.65
N TRP A 64 -11.45 3.74 4.68
CA TRP A 64 -12.16 4.47 3.63
C TRP A 64 -13.56 3.90 3.48
N ASN A 65 -14.59 4.74 3.60
CA ASN A 65 -16.00 4.33 3.55
C ASN A 65 -16.33 3.12 4.45
N GLY A 66 -15.77 3.08 5.66
CA GLY A 66 -15.95 1.97 6.60
C GLY A 66 -15.14 0.70 6.30
N HIS A 67 -14.38 0.68 5.20
CA HIS A 67 -13.55 -0.46 4.81
C HIS A 67 -12.07 -0.19 5.07
N HIS A 68 -11.36 -1.23 5.52
CA HIS A 68 -9.92 -1.16 5.68
C HIS A 68 -9.22 -1.24 4.32
N ILE A 69 -8.38 -0.25 4.01
CA ILE A 69 -7.60 -0.18 2.78
C ILE A 69 -6.12 -0.30 3.10
N MET A 70 -5.40 -0.92 2.17
CA MET A 70 -3.97 -1.13 2.24
C MET A 70 -3.32 -0.51 1.02
N ILE A 71 -2.24 0.22 1.23
CA ILE A 71 -1.42 0.74 0.14
C ILE A 71 -0.06 0.06 0.21
N LEU A 72 0.24 -0.70 -0.85
CA LEU A 72 1.45 -1.51 -0.96
C LEU A 72 2.23 -1.10 -2.21
N PRO A 73 3.56 -1.08 -2.15
CA PRO A 73 4.38 -0.90 -3.33
C PRO A 73 4.25 -2.09 -4.28
N ASP A 74 4.15 -1.81 -5.58
CA ASP A 74 4.16 -2.83 -6.64
C ASP A 74 5.59 -3.31 -6.92
N TYR A 75 5.84 -4.61 -6.71
CA TYR A 75 7.12 -5.27 -6.92
C TYR A 75 6.98 -6.36 -7.97
N SER A 76 8.08 -6.65 -8.69
CA SER A 76 8.12 -7.82 -9.56
C SER A 76 8.03 -9.11 -8.74
N LYS A 77 7.51 -10.18 -9.36
CA LYS A 77 7.34 -11.50 -8.70
C LYS A 77 8.62 -11.98 -8.00
N LEU A 78 9.77 -11.87 -8.68
CA LEU A 78 11.06 -12.27 -8.11
C LEU A 78 11.40 -11.53 -6.80
N VAL A 79 11.08 -10.22 -6.72
CA VAL A 79 11.33 -9.42 -5.52
C VAL A 79 10.32 -9.75 -4.44
N THR A 80 9.05 -9.95 -4.81
CA THR A 80 7.99 -10.38 -3.89
C THR A 80 8.30 -11.74 -3.26
N ASP A 81 8.75 -12.71 -4.05
CA ASP A 81 9.12 -14.05 -3.58
C ASP A 81 10.29 -13.96 -2.58
N LYS A 82 11.35 -13.22 -2.93
CA LYS A 82 12.48 -12.95 -2.03
C LYS A 82 12.10 -12.22 -0.74
N ARG A 83 11.07 -11.38 -0.76
CA ARG A 83 10.58 -10.70 0.45
C ARG A 83 9.73 -11.61 1.31
N THR A 84 8.95 -12.48 0.69
CA THR A 84 8.11 -13.48 1.37
C THR A 84 8.96 -14.47 2.17
N THR A 85 10.13 -14.85 1.67
CA THR A 85 11.07 -15.71 2.43
C THR A 85 11.60 -15.04 3.70
N PHE A 86 11.55 -13.71 3.78
CA PHE A 86 12.02 -12.95 4.95
C PHE A 86 10.91 -12.67 5.98
N THR A 87 9.65 -12.85 5.62
CA THR A 87 8.49 -12.76 6.52
C THR A 87 8.66 -13.51 7.85
N PRO A 88 9.13 -14.78 7.90
CA PRO A 88 9.32 -15.50 9.17
C PRO A 88 10.38 -14.86 10.08
N CYS A 89 11.44 -14.28 9.51
CA CYS A 89 12.50 -13.58 10.27
C CYS A 89 11.98 -12.28 10.89
N ASN A 90 11.15 -11.53 10.15
CA ASN A 90 10.48 -10.36 10.70
C ASN A 90 9.53 -10.72 11.85
N ARG A 91 8.80 -11.84 11.73
CA ARG A 91 7.87 -12.30 12.77
C ARG A 91 8.59 -12.68 14.06
N SER A 92 9.72 -13.39 13.96
CA SER A 92 10.53 -13.78 15.13
C SER A 92 11.29 -12.61 15.77
N ARG A 93 11.64 -11.58 14.99
CA ARG A 93 12.18 -10.32 15.53
C ARG A 93 11.10 -9.49 16.24
N CYS A 94 9.87 -9.52 15.74
CA CYS A 94 8.74 -8.80 16.31
C CYS A 94 8.37 -9.28 17.72
N SER A 95 8.57 -10.56 18.06
CA SER A 95 8.32 -11.07 19.42
C SER A 95 9.32 -10.54 20.47
N ARG A 96 10.45 -9.97 20.05
CA ARG A 96 11.48 -9.37 20.93
C ARG A 96 11.46 -7.84 20.97
N CYS A 97 10.65 -7.17 20.14
CA CYS A 97 10.66 -5.71 20.04
C CYS A 97 9.24 -5.15 20.14
N CYS A 98 8.89 -4.61 21.31
CA CYS A 98 7.57 -4.03 21.65
C CYS A 98 7.15 -2.79 20.82
N SER A 99 7.88 -2.40 19.76
CA SER A 99 7.54 -1.24 18.93
C SER A 99 7.19 -1.58 17.48
N CYS A 100 7.23 -2.85 17.10
CA CYS A 100 7.11 -3.27 15.71
C CYS A 100 5.65 -3.24 15.23
N ARG A 101 5.26 -2.13 14.59
CA ARG A 101 4.13 -2.05 13.65
C ARG A 101 4.43 -2.87 12.39
N CYS A 102 4.58 -4.18 12.53
CA CYS A 102 4.94 -5.07 11.44
C CYS A 102 3.69 -5.60 10.75
N TRP A 103 3.38 -4.98 9.61
CA TRP A 103 2.64 -5.61 8.52
C TRP A 103 3.60 -6.57 7.80
N CYS A 104 3.63 -7.82 8.28
CA CYS A 104 4.09 -8.98 7.52
C CYS A 104 2.93 -9.58 6.73
#